data_AF-A0AAU6ZJ57-F1
#
_entry.id   AF-A0AAU6ZJ57-F1
#
_cell.length_a   1.000
_cell.length_b   1.000
_cell.length_c   1.000
_cell.angle_alpha   90.00
_cell.angle_beta   90.00
_cell.angle_gamma   90.00
#
_symmetry.space_group_name_H-M   'P 1'
#
loop_
_entity.id
_entity.type
_entity.pdbx_description
1 polymer ?
#
loop_
_entity_poly.entity_id
_entity_poly.type
_entity_poly.pdbx_seq_one_letter_code
_entity_poly.pdbx_strand_id
1 'polypeptide(L)'
;MEILPTVAIGINLYVVPTSEGGRETPLLAGSAVKIRFRYRPNWGLPGWADGEQAGAPVLGFSREDIHPGETVRAVIAPFYFEGVPAWRDVAPGDELRMYEGPRICGRGTVIWVQHSTWPMAEEDQERFTRWLESGTDVSAAI
;
A
#
# COMPACT_ATOMS: atom_id res chain seq x y z
N MET A 1 3.83 -9.56 21.68
CA MET A 1 3.82 -9.71 20.21
C MET A 1 5.25 -9.45 19.76
N GLU A 2 5.83 -10.33 18.96
CA GLU A 2 7.21 -10.14 18.48
C GLU A 2 7.25 -8.97 17.49
N ILE A 3 8.27 -8.13 17.59
CA ILE A 3 8.51 -7.01 16.68
C ILE A 3 9.42 -7.53 15.56
N LEU A 4 8.89 -7.58 14.35
CA LEU A 4 9.61 -8.07 13.18
C LEU A 4 10.00 -6.91 12.26
N PRO A 5 11.13 -7.00 11.55
CA PRO A 5 11.47 -6.01 10.53
C PRO A 5 10.48 -6.06 9.36
N THR A 6 10.15 -4.89 8.83
CA THR A 6 9.40 -4.75 7.58
C THR A 6 9.78 -3.43 6.90
N VAL A 7 9.03 -3.07 5.86
CA VAL A 7 9.08 -1.76 5.23
C VAL A 7 7.69 -1.14 5.20
N ALA A 8 7.63 0.18 5.25
CA ALA A 8 6.48 0.94 4.80
C ALA A 8 6.76 1.41 3.37
N ILE A 9 5.74 1.30 2.51
CA ILE A 9 5.85 1.66 1.10
C ILE A 9 4.76 2.66 0.79
N GLY A 10 5.15 3.88 0.44
CA GLY A 10 4.24 4.90 -0.07
C GLY A 10 4.04 4.72 -1.56
N ILE A 11 2.78 4.64 -2.00
CA ILE A 11 2.41 4.46 -3.40
C ILE A 11 1.43 5.53 -3.87
N ASN A 12 1.46 5.80 -5.16
CA ASN A 12 0.38 6.44 -5.89
C ASN A 12 -0.45 5.34 -6.57
N LEU A 13 -1.62 5.03 -6.00
CA LEU A 13 -2.50 3.96 -6.44
C LEU A 13 -3.54 4.49 -7.42
N TYR A 14 -3.48 4.02 -8.66
CA TYR A 14 -4.59 4.09 -9.61
C TYR A 14 -5.55 2.92 -9.37
N VAL A 15 -6.83 3.20 -9.11
CA VAL A 15 -7.86 2.17 -8.98
C VAL A 15 -8.40 1.86 -10.37
N VAL A 16 -8.33 0.59 -10.80
CA VAL A 16 -8.70 0.21 -12.17
C VAL A 16 -10.21 0.48 -12.41
N PRO A 17 -10.59 1.11 -13.54
CA PRO A 17 -11.99 1.36 -13.88
C PRO A 17 -12.82 0.09 -14.00
N THR A 18 -14.12 0.19 -13.74
CA THR A 18 -15.05 -0.93 -13.93
C THR A 18 -15.06 -1.45 -15.36
N SER A 19 -14.92 -0.56 -16.36
CA SER A 19 -14.85 -0.92 -17.79
C SER A 19 -13.63 -1.76 -18.16
N GLU A 20 -12.57 -1.73 -17.35
CA GLU A 20 -11.36 -2.54 -17.51
C GLU A 20 -11.37 -3.77 -16.60
N GLY A 21 -12.52 -4.08 -16.00
CA GLY A 21 -12.70 -5.20 -15.10
C GLY A 21 -12.23 -4.93 -13.68
N GLY A 22 -12.12 -3.67 -13.25
CA GLY A 22 -11.81 -3.30 -11.86
C GLY A 22 -12.97 -3.50 -10.89
N ARG A 23 -13.05 -2.64 -9.86
CA ARG A 23 -14.16 -2.67 -8.89
C ARG A 23 -15.43 -2.07 -9.50
N GLU A 24 -16.58 -2.57 -9.08
CA GLU A 24 -17.90 -1.99 -9.40
C GLU A 24 -18.30 -0.90 -8.41
N THR A 25 -17.74 -0.95 -7.20
CA THR A 25 -18.06 -0.02 -6.11
C THR A 25 -16.81 0.73 -5.67
N PRO A 26 -16.99 1.93 -5.08
CA PRO A 26 -15.89 2.66 -4.50
C PRO A 26 -15.13 1.86 -3.44
N LEU A 27 -13.86 2.20 -3.26
CA LEU A 27 -13.07 1.72 -2.15
C LEU A 27 -13.28 2.66 -0.96
N LEU A 28 -14.05 2.19 0.03
CA LEU A 28 -14.26 2.92 1.29
C LEU A 28 -13.02 2.76 2.18
N ALA A 29 -12.37 3.88 2.45
CA ALA A 29 -10.98 3.95 2.86
C ALA A 29 -10.71 5.13 3.83
N GLY A 30 -9.46 5.62 3.86
CA GLY A 30 -9.00 6.77 4.64
C GLY A 30 -7.77 6.45 5.50
N SER A 31 -7.37 7.41 6.32
CA SER A 31 -6.18 7.33 7.19
C SER A 31 -6.49 7.36 8.70
N ALA A 32 -7.76 7.48 9.08
CA ALA A 32 -8.19 7.55 10.47
C ALA A 32 -7.74 6.32 11.26
N VAL A 33 -7.31 6.51 12.51
CA VAL A 33 -6.74 5.44 13.37
C VAL A 33 -7.58 4.16 13.35
N LYS A 34 -8.91 4.28 13.44
CA LYS A 34 -9.84 3.14 13.50
C LYS A 34 -9.85 2.27 12.25
N ILE A 35 -9.46 2.77 11.09
CA ILE A 35 -9.49 2.04 9.80
C ILE A 35 -8.11 1.58 9.32
N ARG A 36 -7.04 1.97 10.01
CA ARG A 36 -5.67 1.57 9.64
C ARG A 36 -5.53 0.05 9.60
N PHE A 37 -4.84 -0.46 8.57
CA PHE A 37 -4.59 -1.89 8.35
C PHE A 37 -5.84 -2.79 8.25
N ARG A 38 -7.05 -2.22 8.12
CA ARG A 38 -8.29 -3.00 7.92
C ARG A 38 -8.44 -3.50 6.50
N TYR A 39 -8.01 -2.70 5.51
CA TYR A 39 -7.99 -3.13 4.13
C TYR A 39 -6.70 -3.91 3.83
N ARG A 40 -6.85 -5.16 3.37
CA ARG A 40 -5.77 -6.14 3.24
C ARG A 40 -5.80 -6.82 1.86
N PRO A 41 -5.53 -6.07 0.80
CA PRO A 41 -5.38 -6.65 -0.52
C PRO A 41 -4.08 -7.45 -0.60
N ASN A 42 -3.96 -8.24 -1.67
CA ASN A 42 -2.68 -8.82 -2.06
C ASN A 42 -2.04 -7.97 -3.17
N TRP A 43 -0.75 -8.17 -3.39
CA TRP A 43 0.05 -7.38 -4.32
C TRP A 43 0.91 -8.29 -5.19
N GLY A 44 0.86 -8.08 -6.51
CA GLY A 44 1.85 -8.62 -7.43
C GLY A 44 3.05 -7.69 -7.50
N LEU A 45 4.23 -8.25 -7.27
CA LEU A 45 5.49 -7.52 -7.22
C LEU A 45 6.12 -7.35 -8.62
N PRO A 46 7.14 -6.49 -8.78
CA PRO A 46 7.86 -6.33 -10.04
C PRO A 46 8.46 -7.66 -10.51
N GLY A 47 8.33 -7.95 -11.81
CA GLY A 47 8.84 -9.18 -12.42
C GLY A 47 8.04 -10.46 -12.14
N TRP A 48 7.04 -10.42 -11.25
CA TRP A 48 6.19 -11.58 -10.97
C TRP A 48 5.19 -11.85 -12.09
N ALA A 49 4.85 -13.13 -12.30
CA ALA A 49 3.79 -13.48 -13.24
C ALA A 49 2.42 -13.01 -12.74
N ASP A 50 1.44 -12.87 -13.64
CA ASP A 50 0.06 -12.57 -13.24
C ASP A 50 -0.50 -13.68 -12.35
N GLY A 51 -1.09 -13.29 -11.22
CA GLY A 51 -1.65 -14.23 -10.24
C GLY A 51 -0.68 -14.66 -9.14
N GLU A 52 0.61 -14.31 -9.23
CA GLU A 52 1.53 -14.37 -8.10
C GLU A 52 1.29 -13.14 -7.20
N GLN A 53 1.00 -13.37 -5.92
CA GLN A 53 0.58 -12.30 -5.01
C GLN A 53 1.13 -12.49 -3.59
N ALA A 54 1.44 -11.38 -2.93
CA ALA A 54 1.86 -11.34 -1.54
C ALA A 54 1.02 -10.33 -0.74
N GLY A 55 0.75 -10.65 0.53
CA GLY A 55 -0.06 -9.78 1.40
C GLY A 55 0.72 -8.56 1.90
N ALA A 56 0.15 -7.37 1.74
CA ALA A 56 0.60 -6.16 2.42
C ALA A 56 -0.62 -5.31 2.81
N PRO A 57 -1.04 -5.36 4.09
CA PRO A 57 -2.06 -4.48 4.63
C PRO A 57 -1.80 -3.01 4.33
N VAL A 58 -2.88 -2.27 4.06
CA VAL A 58 -2.80 -0.83 3.82
C VAL A 58 -2.91 -0.10 5.15
N LEU A 59 -1.87 0.64 5.53
CA LEU A 59 -1.90 1.55 6.67
C LEU A 59 -3.03 2.56 6.50
N GLY A 60 -3.14 3.18 5.33
CA GLY A 60 -4.23 4.10 5.02
C GLY A 60 -4.14 4.68 3.62
N PHE A 61 -5.15 5.49 3.32
CA PHE A 61 -5.30 6.22 2.05
C PHE A 61 -5.46 7.72 2.30
N SER A 62 -5.10 8.55 1.32
CA SER A 62 -5.23 10.01 1.43
C SER A 62 -6.68 10.52 1.31
N ARG A 63 -7.63 9.67 0.93
CA ARG A 63 -9.06 9.99 0.77
C ARG A 63 -9.92 8.83 1.28
N GLU A 64 -11.16 9.11 1.66
CA GLU A 64 -12.08 8.12 2.25
C GLU A 64 -13.00 7.44 1.23
N ASP A 65 -13.32 8.09 0.11
CA ASP A 65 -14.18 7.55 -0.95
C ASP A 65 -13.42 7.64 -2.27
N ILE A 66 -12.98 6.49 -2.78
CA ILE A 66 -12.13 6.41 -3.98
C ILE A 66 -12.88 5.62 -5.04
N HIS A 67 -13.22 6.28 -6.14
CA HIS A 67 -13.99 5.69 -7.23
C HIS A 67 -13.08 4.96 -8.22
N PRO A 68 -13.57 3.90 -8.90
CA PRO A 68 -12.83 3.29 -10.01
C PRO A 68 -12.42 4.32 -11.06
N GLY A 69 -11.18 4.25 -11.54
CA GLY A 69 -10.56 5.22 -12.45
C GLY A 69 -9.91 6.41 -11.76
N GLU A 70 -9.98 6.51 -10.43
CA GLU A 70 -9.27 7.56 -9.70
C GLU A 70 -7.88 7.12 -9.22
N THR A 71 -7.07 8.13 -8.90
CA THR A 71 -5.77 7.97 -8.26
C THR A 71 -5.80 8.45 -6.81
N VAL A 72 -5.11 7.76 -5.91
CA VAL A 72 -5.03 8.08 -4.48
C VAL A 72 -3.65 7.71 -3.94
N ARG A 73 -3.15 8.45 -2.94
CA ARG A 73 -1.96 8.00 -2.21
C ARG A 73 -2.35 6.93 -1.19
N ALA A 74 -1.52 5.91 -1.04
CA ALA A 74 -1.67 4.89 -0.03
C ALA A 74 -0.32 4.52 0.58
N VAL A 75 -0.34 4.04 1.82
CA VAL A 75 0.84 3.44 2.46
C VAL A 75 0.53 1.99 2.77
N ILE A 76 1.40 1.08 2.36
CA ILE A 76 1.28 -0.35 2.62
C ILE A 76 2.43 -0.85 3.49
N ALA A 77 2.21 -1.94 4.21
CA ALA A 77 3.24 -2.58 5.02
C ALA A 77 3.16 -4.11 4.85
N PRO A 78 4.15 -4.76 4.22
CA PRO A 78 4.17 -6.22 4.07
C PRO A 78 4.20 -6.94 5.42
N PHE A 79 3.28 -7.87 5.63
CA PHE A 79 3.20 -8.63 6.89
C PHE A 79 4.28 -9.72 6.97
N TYR A 80 4.68 -10.28 5.83
CA TYR A 80 5.59 -11.42 5.72
C TYR A 80 6.86 -11.06 4.95
N PHE A 81 7.50 -9.96 5.35
CA PHE A 81 8.66 -9.38 4.66
C PHE A 81 9.82 -10.38 4.52
N GLU A 82 10.14 -11.11 5.58
CA GLU A 82 11.22 -12.11 5.57
C GLU A 82 10.90 -13.35 4.71
N GLY A 83 9.62 -13.75 4.64
CA GLY A 83 9.22 -14.93 3.88
C GLY A 83 8.89 -14.66 2.41
N VAL A 84 8.86 -13.39 1.99
CA VAL A 84 8.74 -13.00 0.57
C VAL A 84 9.89 -12.05 0.24
N PRO A 85 11.08 -12.58 -0.09
CA PRO A 85 12.29 -11.77 -0.27
C PRO A 85 12.17 -10.69 -1.33
N ALA A 86 11.31 -10.87 -2.34
CA ALA A 86 11.07 -9.90 -3.40
C ALA A 86 10.57 -8.53 -2.89
N TRP A 87 10.03 -8.44 -1.67
CA TRP A 87 9.72 -7.13 -1.06
C TRP A 87 10.97 -6.28 -0.83
N ARG A 88 12.15 -6.89 -0.68
CA ARG A 88 13.43 -6.19 -0.49
C ARG A 88 13.90 -5.49 -1.76
N ASP A 89 13.44 -5.97 -2.90
CA ASP A 89 13.82 -5.46 -4.22
C ASP A 89 12.89 -4.34 -4.70
N VAL A 90 11.77 -4.11 -4.00
CA VAL A 90 10.83 -3.03 -4.33
C VAL A 90 11.49 -1.68 -4.09
N ALA A 91 11.47 -0.83 -5.12
CA ALA A 91 12.11 0.48 -5.13
C ALA A 91 11.17 1.56 -5.69
N PRO A 92 11.47 2.86 -5.45
CA PRO A 92 10.76 3.96 -6.10
C PRO A 92 10.72 3.82 -7.62
N GLY A 93 9.54 4.07 -8.20
CA GLY A 93 9.27 3.92 -9.63
C GLY A 93 8.66 2.57 -10.03
N ASP A 94 8.77 1.54 -9.18
CA ASP A 94 8.17 0.23 -9.46
C ASP A 94 6.64 0.29 -9.48
N GLU A 95 6.03 -0.58 -10.28
CA GLU A 95 4.58 -0.81 -10.26
C GLU A 95 4.24 -2.06 -9.42
N LEU A 96 3.35 -1.89 -8.46
CA LEU A 96 2.72 -2.96 -7.70
C LEU A 96 1.28 -3.16 -8.18
N ARG A 97 0.90 -4.39 -8.51
CA ARG A 97 -0.47 -4.73 -8.93
C ARG A 97 -1.31 -5.07 -7.71
N MET A 98 -2.34 -4.29 -7.41
CA MET A 98 -3.25 -4.56 -6.29
C MET A 98 -4.31 -5.58 -6.70
N TYR A 99 -4.44 -6.67 -5.96
CA TYR A 99 -5.40 -7.74 -6.21
C TYR A 99 -6.50 -7.82 -5.15
N GLU A 100 -7.71 -8.12 -5.62
CA GLU A 100 -8.82 -8.62 -4.81
C GLU A 100 -9.29 -9.96 -5.38
N GLY A 101 -8.86 -11.05 -4.73
CA GLY A 101 -8.97 -12.38 -5.31
C GLY A 101 -8.10 -12.49 -6.58
N PRO A 102 -8.61 -13.03 -7.70
CA PRO A 102 -7.83 -13.16 -8.94
C PRO A 102 -7.73 -11.87 -9.76
N ARG A 103 -8.47 -10.83 -9.39
CA ARG A 103 -8.66 -9.61 -10.19
C ARG A 103 -7.70 -8.52 -9.79
N ILE A 104 -7.11 -7.83 -10.77
CA ILE A 104 -6.35 -6.60 -10.57
C ILE A 104 -7.35 -5.46 -10.37
N CYS A 105 -7.37 -4.88 -9.17
CA CYS A 105 -8.23 -3.75 -8.81
C CYS A 105 -7.47 -2.42 -8.76
N GLY A 106 -6.14 -2.44 -8.83
CA GLY A 106 -5.33 -1.22 -8.82
C GLY A 106 -3.90 -1.43 -9.28
N ARG A 107 -3.23 -0.32 -9.60
CA ARG A 107 -1.82 -0.25 -9.97
C ARG A 107 -1.17 0.85 -9.15
N GLY A 108 -0.24 0.48 -8.28
CA GLY A 108 0.46 1.37 -7.38
C GLY A 108 1.86 1.67 -7.88
N THR A 109 2.15 2.92 -8.23
CA THR A 109 3.54 3.35 -8.46
C THR A 109 4.20 3.66 -7.13
N VAL A 110 5.33 3.03 -6.83
CA VAL A 110 6.09 3.27 -5.60
C VAL A 110 6.73 4.65 -5.63
N ILE A 111 6.50 5.42 -4.57
CA ILE A 111 7.06 6.76 -4.39
C ILE A 111 8.27 6.72 -3.45
N TRP A 112 8.14 5.98 -2.34
CA TRP A 112 9.21 5.80 -1.37
C TRP A 112 9.08 4.46 -0.66
N VAL A 113 10.20 3.99 -0.11
CA VAL A 113 10.30 2.81 0.74
C VAL A 113 11.07 3.23 1.99
N GLN A 114 10.54 2.94 3.18
CA GLN A 114 11.22 3.20 4.45
C GLN A 114 11.20 1.97 5.34
N HIS A 115 12.28 1.75 6.08
CA HIS A 115 12.32 0.72 7.11
C HIS A 115 11.28 0.99 8.20
N SER A 116 10.68 -0.07 8.70
CA SER A 116 9.67 -0.05 9.76
C SER A 116 9.70 -1.37 10.51
N THR A 117 8.84 -1.49 11.50
CA THR A 117 8.56 -2.75 12.19
C THR A 117 7.14 -3.22 11.96
N TRP A 118 6.90 -4.49 12.31
CA TRP A 118 5.58 -5.07 12.45
C TRP A 118 5.40 -5.67 13.86
N PRO A 119 4.40 -5.25 14.65
CA PRO A 119 3.48 -4.14 14.40
C PRO A 119 4.22 -2.82 14.21
N MET A 120 3.71 -1.97 13.32
CA MET A 120 4.28 -0.66 13.06
C MET A 120 4.15 0.25 14.28
N ALA A 121 5.25 0.87 14.69
CA ALA A 121 5.28 1.83 15.79
C ALA A 121 4.29 2.98 15.55
N GLU A 122 3.67 3.51 16.61
CA GLU A 122 2.68 4.58 16.50
C GLU A 122 3.25 5.84 15.83
N GLU A 123 4.49 6.20 16.17
CA GLU A 123 5.22 7.31 15.55
C GLU A 123 5.38 7.15 14.04
N ASP A 124 5.72 5.94 13.58
CA ASP A 124 5.80 5.62 12.14
C ASP A 124 4.42 5.74 11.48
N GLN A 125 3.38 5.20 12.10
CA GLN A 125 2.02 5.31 11.57
C GLN A 125 1.58 6.77 11.43
N GLU A 126 1.88 7.61 12.42
CA GLU A 126 1.58 9.05 12.39
C GLU A 126 2.40 9.78 11.34
N ARG A 127 3.70 9.51 11.24
CA ARG A 127 4.58 10.06 10.21
C ARG A 127 4.06 9.74 8.81
N PHE A 128 3.74 8.48 8.55
CA PHE A 128 3.25 8.05 7.24
C PHE A 128 1.82 8.54 6.95
N THR A 129 0.99 8.71 7.99
CA THR A 129 -0.34 9.34 7.84
C THR A 129 -0.22 10.81 7.42
N ARG A 130 0.72 11.56 8.01
CA ARG A 130 0.98 12.96 7.59
C ARG A 130 1.38 13.06 6.12
N TRP A 131 2.11 12.07 5.59
CA TRP A 131 2.41 12.00 4.16
C TRP A 131 1.15 11.78 3.31
N LEU A 132 0.23 10.92 3.75
CA LEU A 132 -1.05 10.72 3.04
C LEU A 132 -1.82 12.05 2.90
N GLU A 133 -1.87 12.83 3.98
CA GLU A 133 -2.62 14.09 4.05
C GLU A 133 -1.95 15.21 3.25
N SER A 134 -0.65 15.44 3.46
CA SER A 134 0.06 16.60 2.91
C SER A 134 0.75 16.32 1.57
N GLY A 135 1.05 15.06 1.24
CA GLY A 135 1.92 14.70 0.13
C GLY A 135 3.37 15.18 0.28
N THR A 136 3.75 15.72 1.44
CA THR A 136 5.10 16.23 1.70
C THR A 136 6.02 15.08 2.03
N ASP A 137 7.24 15.10 1.47
CA ASP A 137 8.22 14.03 1.53
C ASP A 137 8.47 13.51 2.96
N VAL A 138 8.59 12.18 3.08
CA VAL A 138 8.81 11.45 4.35
C VAL A 138 10.28 11.50 4.80
N SER A 139 11.15 12.16 4.04
CA SER A 139 12.59 12.29 4.27
C SER A 139 12.98 13.25 5.42
N ALA A 140 12.02 13.95 6.03
CA ALA A 140 12.28 15.03 6.98
C ALA A 140 12.37 14.63 8.48
N ALA A 141 12.79 13.41 8.80
CA ALA A 141 13.06 13.04 10.20
C ALA A 141 14.36 12.23 10.29
N ILE A 142 15.47 12.96 10.43
CA ILE A 142 16.73 12.47 11.00
C ILE A 142 16.88 13.15 12.37
#